data_AF-A0A836CHJ6-F1
#
_entry.id   AF-A0A836CHJ6-F1
#
_cell.length_a   1.000
_cell.length_b   1.000
_cell.length_c   1.000
_cell.angle_alpha   90.00
_cell.angle_beta   90.00
_cell.angle_gamma   90.00
#
_symmetry.space_group_name_H-M   'P 1'
#
loop_
_entity.id
_entity.type
_entity.pdbx_description
1 polymer ?
#
loop_
_entity_poly.entity_id
_entity_poly.type
_entity_poly.pdbx_seq_one_letter_code
_entity_poly.pdbx_strand_id
1 'polypeptide(L)'
;MAVGEDGQGKASATAVTVLRRGTLALQGHPRKGERAALLLLRPSSGRRHQLRVHCKLLGHPIVGDATYADDAIAYRMFLHAARLTLPLPSVTYDISCPADFDHAL
;
A
#
# COMPACT_ATOMS: atom_id res chain seq x y z
N MET A 1 -3.22 -11.85 -5.78
CA MET A 1 -2.38 -12.67 -6.68
C MET A 1 -1.52 -13.58 -5.82
N ALA A 2 -1.49 -14.88 -6.11
CA ALA A 2 -0.46 -15.78 -5.64
C ALA A 2 0.54 -15.90 -6.78
N VAL A 3 1.82 -15.63 -6.52
CA VAL A 3 2.88 -15.93 -7.48
C VAL A 3 3.80 -16.93 -6.83
N GLY A 4 3.94 -18.08 -7.47
CA GLY A 4 4.95 -19.06 -7.16
C GLY A 4 4.98 -20.08 -8.26
N GLU A 5 5.99 -19.98 -9.13
CA GLU A 5 6.69 -21.13 -9.71
C GLU A 5 8.19 -20.75 -9.78
N ASP A 6 8.99 -21.63 -9.16
CA ASP A 6 10.46 -21.75 -9.14
C ASP A 6 11.34 -20.64 -8.53
N GLY A 7 11.60 -20.80 -7.21
CA GLY A 7 12.71 -20.15 -6.50
C GLY A 7 12.47 -19.91 -5.01
N GLN A 8 12.39 -20.97 -4.18
CA GLN A 8 12.44 -21.00 -2.68
C GLN A 8 11.85 -19.83 -1.84
N GLY A 9 10.95 -19.03 -2.38
CA GLY A 9 10.27 -17.95 -1.67
C GLY A 9 8.91 -18.41 -1.15
N LYS A 10 8.63 -18.24 0.15
CA LYS A 10 7.28 -18.50 0.69
C LYS A 10 6.27 -17.61 -0.04
N ALA A 11 5.22 -18.23 -0.59
CA ALA A 11 4.16 -17.54 -1.31
C ALA A 11 3.58 -16.39 -0.49
N SER A 12 3.26 -15.30 -1.19
CA SER A 12 2.70 -14.10 -0.59
C SER A 12 1.52 -13.61 -1.42
N ALA A 13 0.45 -13.20 -0.75
CA ALA A 13 -0.75 -12.70 -1.41
C ALA A 13 -1.31 -11.46 -0.70
N THR A 14 -1.78 -10.54 -1.52
CA THR A 14 -2.47 -9.31 -1.10
C THR A 14 -3.72 -9.18 -1.95
N ALA A 15 -4.86 -9.00 -1.30
CA ALA A 15 -6.07 -8.55 -1.97
C ALA A 15 -6.03 -7.03 -2.13
N VAL A 16 -6.40 -6.56 -3.31
CA VAL A 16 -6.34 -5.14 -3.68
C VAL A 16 -7.74 -4.69 -4.09
N THR A 17 -8.20 -3.57 -3.52
CA THR A 17 -9.45 -2.92 -3.91
C THR A 17 -9.16 -1.46 -4.24
N VAL A 18 -9.60 -1.00 -5.41
CA VAL A 18 -9.47 0.41 -5.79
C VAL A 18 -10.62 1.18 -5.13
N LEU A 19 -10.28 2.10 -4.22
CA LEU A 19 -11.26 2.96 -3.56
C LEU A 19 -11.55 4.21 -4.39
N ARG A 20 -10.51 4.85 -4.92
CA ARG A 20 -10.62 6.08 -5.73
C ARG A 20 -9.55 6.11 -6.80
N ARG A 21 -9.85 6.74 -7.94
CA ARG A 21 -8.88 7.07 -9.01
C ARG A 21 -8.90 8.58 -9.21
N GLY A 22 -7.75 9.15 -9.54
CA GLY A 22 -7.62 10.59 -9.72
C GLY A 22 -6.22 10.98 -10.17
N THR A 23 -5.83 12.22 -9.88
CA THR A 23 -4.51 12.75 -10.17
C THR A 23 -3.84 13.21 -8.90
N LEU A 24 -2.55 12.95 -8.75
CA LEU A 24 -1.80 13.29 -7.56
C LEU A 24 -1.81 14.81 -7.32
N ALA A 25 -2.35 15.24 -6.19
CA ALA A 25 -2.53 16.65 -5.84
C ALA A 25 -1.42 17.21 -4.92
N LEU A 26 -0.37 16.42 -4.65
CA LEU A 26 0.71 16.79 -3.72
C LEU A 26 1.47 18.04 -4.19
N GLN A 27 1.41 19.10 -3.39
CA GLN A 27 2.09 20.36 -3.68
C GLN A 27 3.62 20.18 -3.57
N GLY A 28 4.36 20.72 -4.55
CA GLY A 28 5.82 20.61 -4.60
C GLY A 28 6.35 19.23 -5.00
N HIS A 29 5.47 18.27 -5.28
CA HIS A 29 5.87 16.94 -5.72
C HIS A 29 6.09 16.90 -7.24
N PRO A 30 7.18 16.29 -7.74
CA PRO A 30 7.46 16.24 -9.18
C PRO A 30 6.39 15.46 -9.97
N ARG A 31 5.75 14.49 -9.32
CA ARG A 31 4.66 13.68 -9.91
C ARG A 31 3.28 14.32 -9.81
N LYS A 32 3.18 15.60 -9.41
CA LYS A 32 1.89 16.30 -9.32
C LYS A 32 1.19 16.28 -10.69
N GLY A 33 -0.08 15.92 -10.70
CA GLY A 33 -0.88 15.79 -11.93
C GLY A 33 -0.81 14.40 -12.59
N GLU A 34 0.11 13.53 -12.17
CA GLU A 34 0.13 12.14 -12.66
C GLU A 34 -1.08 11.34 -12.15
N ARG A 35 -1.49 10.31 -12.91
CA ARG A 35 -2.60 9.43 -12.52
C ARG A 35 -2.23 8.64 -11.27
N ALA A 36 -3.10 8.67 -10.27
CA ALA A 36 -2.94 7.95 -9.02
C ALA A 36 -4.25 7.23 -8.64
N ALA A 37 -4.14 6.28 -7.71
CA ALA A 37 -5.29 5.59 -7.15
C ALA A 37 -5.12 5.36 -5.65
N LEU A 38 -6.20 5.55 -4.90
CA LEU A 38 -6.29 5.17 -3.50
C LEU A 38 -6.68 3.70 -3.44
N LEU A 39 -5.84 2.88 -2.81
CA LEU A 39 -6.03 1.44 -2.72
C LEU A 39 -6.29 1.02 -1.27
N LEU A 40 -7.23 0.10 -1.09
CA LEU A 40 -7.32 -0.71 0.11
C LEU A 40 -6.55 -2.02 -0.13
N LEU A 41 -5.55 -2.26 0.70
CA LEU A 41 -4.71 -3.46 0.63
C LEU A 41 -4.98 -4.35 1.84
N ARG A 42 -5.28 -5.63 1.60
CA ARG A 42 -5.46 -6.64 2.64
C ARG A 42 -4.45 -7.76 2.45
N PRO A 43 -3.32 -7.75 3.17
CA PRO A 43 -2.34 -8.82 3.10
C PRO A 43 -2.85 -10.10 3.77
N SER A 44 -2.72 -11.26 3.12
CA SER A 44 -3.00 -12.57 3.73
C SER A 44 -1.74 -13.21 4.35
N SER A 45 -0.61 -12.53 4.26
CA SER A 45 0.69 -12.92 4.81
C SER A 45 1.45 -11.69 5.32
N GLY A 46 2.46 -11.86 6.17
CA GLY A 46 3.25 -10.76 6.74
C GLY A 46 4.69 -10.71 6.25
N ARG A 47 4.95 -10.80 4.94
CA ARG A 47 6.34 -10.74 4.43
C ARG A 47 6.88 -9.30 4.52
N ARG A 48 8.19 -9.17 4.73
CA ARG A 48 8.86 -7.86 4.79
C ARG A 48 8.61 -7.09 3.48
N HIS A 49 8.13 -5.86 3.61
CA HIS A 49 7.81 -4.95 2.49
C HIS A 49 6.79 -5.50 1.47
N GLN A 50 6.02 -6.54 1.82
CA GLN A 50 5.12 -7.23 0.90
C GLN A 50 4.27 -6.30 0.04
N LEU A 51 3.56 -5.36 0.68
CA LEU A 51 2.65 -4.44 -0.01
C LEU A 51 3.40 -3.54 -1.00
N ARG A 52 4.58 -3.04 -0.61
CA ARG A 52 5.42 -2.16 -1.43
C ARG A 52 5.91 -2.88 -2.68
N VAL A 53 6.42 -4.11 -2.51
CA VAL A 53 6.87 -4.98 -3.62
C VAL A 53 5.70 -5.32 -4.54
N HIS A 54 4.56 -5.76 -3.99
CA HIS A 54 3.39 -6.11 -4.78
C HIS A 54 2.89 -4.92 -5.62
N CYS A 55 2.80 -3.73 -5.02
CA CYS A 55 2.43 -2.51 -5.72
C CYS A 55 3.40 -2.18 -6.87
N LYS A 56 4.72 -2.30 -6.65
CA LYS A 56 5.72 -2.12 -7.72
C LYS A 56 5.59 -3.16 -8.83
N LEU A 57 5.42 -4.44 -8.49
CA LEU A 57 5.24 -5.52 -9.48
C LEU A 57 3.98 -5.33 -10.33
N LEU A 58 2.92 -4.73 -9.76
CA LEU A 58 1.71 -4.37 -10.48
C LEU A 58 1.85 -3.11 -11.37
N GLY A 59 3.03 -2.47 -11.41
CA GLY A 59 3.23 -1.21 -12.12
C GLY A 59 2.62 0.01 -11.42
N HIS A 60 2.17 -0.14 -10.17
CA HIS A 60 1.57 0.92 -9.37
C HIS A 60 2.34 1.12 -8.07
N PRO A 61 3.61 1.57 -8.12
CA PRO A 61 4.41 1.75 -6.92
C PRO A 61 3.80 2.82 -6.00
N ILE A 62 4.03 2.66 -4.70
CA ILE A 62 3.48 3.55 -3.68
C ILE A 62 4.18 4.91 -3.75
N VAL A 63 3.41 5.99 -3.71
CA VAL A 63 3.93 7.37 -3.67
C VAL A 63 4.77 7.58 -2.42
N GLY A 64 5.94 8.20 -2.57
CA GLY A 64 6.89 8.40 -1.48
C GLY A 64 7.67 7.15 -1.05
N ASP A 65 7.63 6.07 -1.83
CA ASP A 65 8.46 4.90 -1.60
C ASP A 65 9.84 5.07 -2.26
N ALA A 66 10.82 5.52 -1.47
CA ALA A 66 12.20 5.73 -1.95
C ALA A 66 12.88 4.45 -2.49
N THR A 67 12.45 3.25 -2.08
CA THR A 67 13.11 1.99 -2.47
C THR A 67 12.49 1.37 -3.72
N TYR A 68 11.16 1.36 -3.81
CA TYR A 68 10.47 0.65 -4.90
C TYR A 68 9.87 1.61 -5.94
N ALA A 69 9.70 2.89 -5.63
CA ALA A 69 9.19 3.90 -6.55
C ALA A 69 10.25 4.88 -7.04
N ASP A 70 11.48 4.81 -6.50
CA ASP A 70 12.52 5.84 -6.67
C ASP A 70 11.99 7.24 -6.34
N ASP A 71 11.07 7.30 -5.36
CA ASP A 71 10.32 8.50 -5.00
C ASP A 71 10.70 8.92 -3.58
N ALA A 72 11.88 9.51 -3.44
CA ALA A 72 12.41 10.00 -2.16
C ALA A 72 11.98 11.43 -1.84
N ILE A 73 11.21 12.08 -2.72
CA ILE A 73 10.90 13.52 -2.64
C ILE A 73 9.66 13.78 -1.80
N ALA A 74 8.74 12.81 -1.69
CA ALA A 74 7.59 12.94 -0.81
C ALA A 74 8.00 12.99 0.67
N TYR A 75 7.30 13.81 1.46
CA TYR A 75 7.52 13.94 2.92
C TYR A 75 7.42 12.60 3.68
N ARG A 76 6.59 11.68 3.20
CA ARG A 76 6.41 10.32 3.73
C ARG A 76 5.92 9.38 2.64
N MET A 77 6.04 8.08 2.89
CA MET A 77 5.39 7.04 2.09
C MET A 77 3.88 7.03 2.36
N PHE A 78 3.08 6.98 1.29
CA PHE A 78 1.62 6.93 1.32
C PHE A 78 1.11 5.48 1.53
N LEU A 79 1.57 4.87 2.63
CA LEU A 79 1.11 3.57 3.11
C LEU A 79 0.73 3.68 4.58
N HIS A 80 -0.52 3.33 4.91
CA HIS A 80 -1.08 3.49 6.26
C HIS A 80 -1.83 2.24 6.69
N ALA A 81 -1.61 1.82 7.95
CA ALA A 81 -2.32 0.70 8.56
C ALA A 81 -3.71 1.17 9.04
N ALA A 82 -4.67 1.22 8.13
CA ALA A 82 -5.96 1.85 8.39
C ALA A 82 -6.88 1.07 9.35
N ARG A 83 -6.70 -0.24 9.45
CA ARG A 83 -7.45 -1.10 10.37
C ARG A 83 -6.63 -2.32 10.76
N LEU A 84 -6.75 -2.72 12.02
CA LEU A 84 -6.14 -3.93 12.56
C LEU A 84 -7.18 -4.69 13.38
N THR A 85 -7.46 -5.93 12.98
CA THR A 85 -8.31 -6.84 13.75
C THR A 85 -7.44 -7.94 14.33
N LEU A 86 -7.42 -8.07 15.65
CA LEU A 86 -6.67 -9.07 16.40
C LEU A 86 -7.65 -9.96 17.17
N PRO A 87 -8.03 -11.12 16.61
CA PRO A 87 -8.82 -12.10 17.33
C PRO A 87 -7.92 -12.81 18.35
N LEU A 88 -8.18 -12.61 19.63
CA LEU A 88 -7.57 -13.35 20.75
C LEU A 88 -8.61 -14.31 21.35
N PRO A 89 -8.21 -15.33 22.12
CA PRO A 89 -9.14 -16.34 22.63
C PRO A 89 -10.34 -15.80 23.42
N SER A 90 -10.18 -14.67 24.11
CA SER A 90 -11.22 -14.08 24.97
C SER A 90 -11.77 -12.74 24.48
N VAL A 91 -11.10 -12.08 23.52
CA VAL A 91 -11.46 -10.74 23.06
C VAL A 91 -11.00 -10.54 21.62
N THR A 92 -11.77 -9.81 20.84
CA THR A 92 -11.32 -9.31 19.54
C THR A 92 -11.06 -7.83 19.65
N TYR A 93 -9.82 -7.40 19.42
CA TYR A 93 -9.52 -5.99 19.22
C TYR A 93 -9.77 -5.63 17.77
N ASP A 94 -10.59 -4.62 17.54
CA ASP A 94 -10.83 -4.06 16.21
C ASP A 94 -10.52 -2.56 16.23
N ILE A 95 -9.34 -2.22 15.73
CA ILE A 95 -8.78 -0.88 15.81
C ILE A 95 -8.85 -0.27 14.42
N SER A 96 -9.48 0.90 14.30
CA SER A 96 -9.53 1.67 13.06
C SER A 96 -8.80 3.01 13.24
N CYS A 97 -7.93 3.33 12.30
CA CYS A 97 -7.21 4.59 12.22
C CYS A 97 -7.32 5.10 10.78
N PRO A 98 -8.31 5.95 10.47
CA PRO A 98 -8.48 6.47 9.11
C PRO A 98 -7.20 7.08 8.57
N ALA A 99 -6.89 6.80 7.30
CA ALA A 99 -5.74 7.41 6.64
C ALA A 99 -6.01 8.89 6.37
N ASP A 100 -4.97 9.71 6.47
CA ASP A 100 -5.01 11.15 6.20
C ASP A 100 -4.84 11.48 4.71
N PHE A 101 -4.94 10.48 3.81
CA PHE A 101 -4.56 10.61 2.40
C PHE A 101 -5.58 11.34 1.52
N ASP A 102 -6.72 11.79 2.06
CA ASP A 102 -7.78 12.39 1.25
C ASP A 102 -7.34 13.64 0.50
N HIS A 103 -6.39 14.40 1.04
CA HIS A 103 -5.85 15.60 0.40
C HIS A 103 -4.88 15.32 -0.76
N ALA A 104 -4.43 14.06 -0.93
CA ALA A 104 -3.39 13.72 -1.89
C ALA A 104 -3.92 13.35 -3.27
N LEU A 105 -5.23 13.13 -3.43
CA LEU A 105 -5.82 12.43 -4.58
C LEU A 105 -7.18 12.97 -4.99
#